data_AF-A0A973VZI4-F1
#
_entry.id   AF-A0A973VZI4-F1
#
_cell.length_a   1.000
_cell.length_b   1.000
_cell.length_c   1.000
_cell.angle_alpha   90.00
_cell.angle_beta   90.00
_cell.angle_gamma   90.00
#
_symmetry.space_group_name_H-M   'P 1'
#
loop_
_entity.id
_entity.type
_entity.pdbx_description
1 polymer ?
#
loop_
_entity_poly.entity_id
_entity_poly.type
_entity_poly.pdbx_seq_one_letter_code
_entity_poly.pdbx_strand_id
1 'polypeptide(L)' 'MKTDKAIWYVSFAVRNPDAGHHRFPRQTRTFASELDAKAFARTLLDQAQDVSAGTINPHTPRRVIAPTAITTWAGES' A
#
# COMPACT_ATOMS: atom_id res chain seq x y z
N MET A 1 7.43 -17.42 17.95
CA MET A 1 6.62 -16.25 17.56
C MET A 1 5.76 -16.67 16.39
N LYS A 2 4.43 -16.58 16.50
CA LYS A 2 3.55 -16.75 15.34
C LYS A 2 3.70 -15.49 14.52
N THR A 3 4.32 -15.58 13.34
CA THR A 3 4.28 -14.47 12.38
C THR A 3 2.85 -14.41 11.90
N ASP A 4 2.10 -13.38 12.29
CA ASP A 4 0.75 -13.18 11.80
C ASP A 4 0.76 -13.22 10.28
N LYS A 5 -0.08 -14.08 9.70
CA LYS A 5 -0.13 -14.28 8.26
C LYS A 5 -0.50 -12.94 7.63
N ALA A 6 0.37 -12.41 6.78
CA ALA A 6 0.08 -11.19 6.06
C ALA A 6 -1.14 -11.39 5.14
N ILE A 7 -2.13 -10.53 5.31
CA ILE A 7 -3.38 -10.51 4.54
C ILE A 7 -3.36 -9.37 3.53
N TRP A 8 -2.80 -8.23 3.90
CA TRP A 8 -2.80 -7.02 3.10
C TRP A 8 -1.43 -6.71 2.55
N TYR A 9 -1.39 -6.04 1.40
CA TYR A 9 -0.21 -5.40 0.87
C TYR A 9 -0.51 -3.95 0.51
N VAL A 10 0.53 -3.12 0.59
CA VAL A 10 0.58 -1.76 0.05
C VAL A 10 1.81 -1.66 -0.84
N SER A 11 1.61 -1.34 -2.11
CA SER A 11 2.67 -1.16 -3.09
C SER A 11 2.75 0.31 -3.51
N PHE A 12 3.95 0.87 -3.52
CA PHE A 12 4.19 2.30 -3.70
C PHE A 12 5.54 2.56 -4.36
N ALA A 13 5.69 3.74 -4.96
CA ALA A 13 6.96 4.25 -5.47
C ALA A 13 7.33 5.51 -4.68
N VAL A 14 8.41 5.46 -3.90
CA VAL A 14 8.87 6.63 -3.11
C VAL A 14 9.41 7.69 -4.06
N ARG A 15 8.99 8.94 -3.87
CA ARG A 15 9.53 10.07 -4.64
C ARG A 15 10.97 10.31 -4.19
N ASN A 16 11.92 10.19 -5.12
CA ASN A 16 13.29 10.65 -4.91
C ASN A 16 13.53 11.89 -5.79
N PRO A 17 13.61 13.10 -5.21
CA PRO A 17 13.81 14.33 -5.97
C PRO A 17 15.12 14.34 -6.78
N ASP A 18 16.12 13.56 -6.37
CA ASP A 18 17.43 13.49 -7.03
C ASP A 18 17.48 12.48 -8.21
N ALA A 19 16.43 11.69 -8.43
CA ALA A 19 16.45 10.59 -9.40
C ALA A 19 16.07 10.99 -10.86
N GLY A 20 15.82 12.27 -11.12
CA GLY A 20 15.47 12.76 -12.46
C GLY A 20 14.21 12.11 -13.05
N HIS A 21 14.23 11.77 -14.35
CA HIS A 21 13.11 11.15 -15.09
C HIS A 21 12.95 9.63 -14.88
N HIS A 22 13.71 9.02 -13.97
CA HIS A 22 13.68 7.57 -13.78
C HIS A 22 12.44 7.12 -13.01
N ARG A 23 11.82 6.04 -13.50
CA ARG A 23 10.69 5.40 -12.83
C ARG A 23 11.19 4.82 -11.49
N PHE A 24 10.65 5.31 -10.38
CA PHE A 24 11.04 4.84 -9.05
C PHE A 24 10.79 3.34 -8.88
N PRO A 25 11.70 2.59 -8.22
CA PRO A 25 11.45 1.20 -7.92
C PRO A 25 10.23 1.06 -7.02
N ARG A 26 9.28 0.20 -7.42
CA ARG A 26 8.10 -0.08 -6.59
C ARG A 26 8.53 -0.92 -5.39
N GLN A 27 8.18 -0.44 -4.21
CA GLN A 27 8.29 -1.16 -2.96
C GLN A 27 6.92 -1.72 -2.58
N THR A 28 6.93 -2.84 -1.86
CA THR A 28 5.71 -3.46 -1.34
C THR A 28 5.91 -3.83 0.11
N ARG A 29 4.98 -3.42 0.96
CA ARG A 29 4.94 -3.79 2.38
C ARG A 29 3.66 -4.54 2.67
N THR A 30 3.73 -5.52 3.56
CA THR A 30 2.60 -6.39 3.90
C THR A 30 2.18 -6.24 5.35
N PHE A 31 0.90 -6.52 5.64
CA PHE A 31 0.24 -6.28 6.91
C PHE A 31 -0.73 -7.41 7.25
N ALA A 32 -0.92 -7.67 8.54
CA ALA A 32 -1.91 -8.64 9.00
C ALA A 32 -3.34 -8.07 8.93
N SER A 33 -3.52 -6.77 9.15
CA SER A 33 -4.83 -6.11 9.20
C SER A 33 -5.02 -5.04 8.11
N GLU A 34 -6.28 -4.77 7.76
CA GLU A 34 -6.63 -3.66 6.86
C GLU A 34 -6.28 -2.31 7.51
N LEU A 35 -6.48 -2.20 8.83
CA LEU A 35 -6.24 -0.97 9.58
C LEU A 35 -4.78 -0.55 9.53
N ASP A 36 -3.85 -1.49 9.74
CA ASP A 36 -2.41 -1.21 9.68
C ASP A 36 -1.99 -0.83 8.25
N ALA A 37 -2.56 -1.50 7.25
CA ALA A 37 -2.33 -1.19 5.85
C ALA A 37 -2.83 0.23 5.49
N LYS A 38 -4.02 0.61 5.96
CA LYS A 38 -4.57 1.96 5.79
C LYS A 38 -3.71 3.00 6.48
N ALA A 39 -3.31 2.77 7.74
CA ALA A 39 -2.46 3.68 8.49
C ALA A 39 -1.14 3.93 7.77
N PHE A 40 -0.51 2.87 7.25
CA PHE A 40 0.70 3.00 6.45
C PHE A 40 0.44 3.73 5.12
N ALA A 41 -0.63 3.39 4.40
CA ALA A 41 -0.97 4.07 3.15
C ALA A 41 -1.20 5.58 3.34
N ARG A 42 -1.81 6.00 4.45
CA ARG A 42 -1.95 7.43 4.82
C ARG A 42 -0.61 8.14 4.89
N THR A 43 0.42 7.52 5.49
CA THR A 43 1.76 8.12 5.58
C THR A 43 2.46 8.28 4.22
N LEU A 44 2.03 7.50 3.22
CA LEU A 44 2.61 7.51 1.88
C LEU A 44 1.98 8.54 0.93
N LEU A 45 0.81 9.10 1.27
CA LEU A 45 0.07 9.98 0.36
C LEU A 45 0.89 11.22 -0.06
N ASP A 46 1.72 11.74 0.84
CA ASP A 46 2.58 12.91 0.58
C ASP A 46 3.98 12.52 0.07
N GLN A 47 4.44 11.30 0.36
CA GLN A 47 5.84 10.88 0.17
C GLN A 47 6.05 10.00 -1.07
N ALA A 48 4.99 9.39 -1.58
CA ALA A 48 5.05 8.40 -2.65
C ALA A 48 4.13 8.77 -3.83
N GLN A 49 4.26 7.99 -4.88
CA GLN A 49 3.38 7.97 -6.05
C GLN A 49 2.96 6.54 -6.34
N ASP A 50 1.91 6.39 -7.15
CA ASP A 50 1.42 5.07 -7.61
C ASP A 50 1.13 4.11 -6.43
N VAL A 51 0.60 4.67 -5.33
CA VAL A 51 0.27 3.92 -4.11
C VAL A 51 -0.99 3.10 -4.37
N SER A 52 -0.92 1.79 -4.18
CA SER A 52 -2.03 0.85 -4.36
C SER A 52 -2.03 -0.15 -3.23
N ALA A 53 -3.18 -0.76 -2.95
CA ALA A 53 -3.30 -1.75 -1.89
C ALA A 53 -4.16 -2.93 -2.32
N GLY A 54 -4.12 -4.01 -1.55
CA GLY A 54 -4.99 -5.15 -1.78
C GLY A 54 -4.72 -6.30 -0.83
N THR A 55 -5.46 -7.37 -1.02
CA THR A 55 -5.32 -8.60 -0.22
C THR A 55 -4.47 -9.65 -0.93
N ILE A 56 -3.67 -10.39 -0.18
CA ILE A 56 -2.80 -11.47 -0.63
C ILE A 56 -3.60 -12.78 -0.71
N ASN A 57 -3.51 -13.49 -1.84
CA ASN A 57 -4.08 -14.82 -2.03
C ASN A 57 -3.52 -15.81 -0.98
N PRO A 58 -4.30 -16.64 -0.26
CA PRO A 58 -5.69 -17.06 -0.46
C PRO A 58 -6.78 -16.28 0.30
N HIS A 59 -6.55 -15.04 0.73
CA HIS A 59 -7.58 -14.26 1.42
C HIS A 59 -8.83 -14.07 0.54
N THR A 60 -10.00 -14.36 1.10
CA THR A 60 -11.32 -14.22 0.46
C THR A 60 -12.23 -13.43 1.40
N PRO A 61 -12.91 -12.36 0.92
CA PRO A 61 -12.91 -11.85 -0.44
C PRO A 61 -11.58 -11.20 -0.85
N ARG A 62 -11.23 -11.29 -2.14
CA ARG A 62 -10.09 -10.57 -2.71
C ARG A 62 -10.45 -9.09 -2.84
N ARG A 63 -9.63 -8.20 -2.30
CA ARG A 63 -9.76 -6.75 -2.48
C ARG A 63 -8.56 -6.20 -3.24
N VAL A 64 -8.82 -5.28 -4.16
CA VAL A 64 -7.81 -4.53 -4.90
C VAL A 64 -8.21 -3.06 -4.87
N ILE A 65 -7.30 -2.21 -4.40
CA ILE A 65 -7.47 -0.77 -4.27
C ILE A 65 -6.52 -0.10 -5.25
N ALA A 66 -7.09 0.51 -6.29
CA ALA A 66 -6.32 1.23 -7.30
C ALA A 66 -5.75 2.54 -6.75
N PRO A 67 -4.67 3.08 -7.35
CA PRO A 67 -4.11 4.37 -6.94
C PRO A 67 -5.09 5.53 -6.93
N THR A 68 -6.08 5.52 -7.82
CA THR A 68 -7.14 6.55 -7.86
C THR A 68 -8.10 6.48 -6.68
N ALA A 69 -8.21 5.32 -6.03
CA ALA A 69 -9.11 5.09 -4.89
C ALA A 69 -8.37 5.05 -3.55
N ILE A 70 -7.03 5.13 -3.54
CA ILE A 70 -6.22 4.93 -2.34
C ILE A 70 -6.48 6.00 -1.29
N THR A 71 -6.67 7.27 -1.69
CA THR A 71 -6.95 8.37 -0.76
C THR A 71 -8.28 8.18 -0.05
N THR A 72 -9.33 7.79 -0.80
CA THR A 72 -10.64 7.51 -0.23
C THR A 72 -10.57 6.31 0.71
N TRP A 73 -10.04 5.18 0.26
CA TRP A 73 -9.92 3.96 1.06
C TRP A 73 -9.08 4.17 2.32
N ALA A 74 -7.97 4.88 2.21
CA ALA A 74 -7.14 5.23 3.35
C ALA A 74 -7.92 6.14 4.30
N GLY A 75 -8.74 7.09 3.82
CA GLY A 75 -9.55 7.99 4.65
C GLY A 75 -10.76 7.34 5.33
N GLU A 76 -11.27 6.22 4.83
CA GLU A 76 -12.39 5.50 5.46
C GLU A 76 -12.00 4.98 6.85
N SER A 77 -12.76 5.41 7.87
CA SER A 77 -12.60 4.99 9.27
C SER A 77 -13.28 3.66 9.56
#